data_AF-A0A3D2A0T1-F1
#
_entry.id   AF-A0A3D2A0T1-F1
#
_cell.length_a   1.000
_cell.length_b   1.000
_cell.length_c   1.000
_cell.angle_alpha   90.00
_cell.angle_beta   90.00
_cell.angle_gamma   90.00
#
_symmetry.space_group_name_H-M   'P 1'
#
loop_
_entity.id
_entity.type
_entity.pdbx_description
1 polymer ?
#
loop_
_entity_poly.entity_id
_entity_poly.type
_entity_poly.pdbx_seq_one_letter_code
_entity_poly.pdbx_strand_id
1 'polypeptide(L)'
;MLLPSSISAQVNANRGWSLIDILAVLAIVLLSGKLLLPNWAQGLSQAHLLQQHQSFLLHLRQARVAAQSYQQSVSLCGWLVATPCTNLDASQPEIISFLDINRDGVRQVDEKLVHRQSLHASLSLVFNRGAYVQFSAAGNTGQSGSWRLCWHGQPAGYKVVVSSSGALRSEKVACHG
;
A
#
# COMPACT_ATOMS: atom_id res chain seq x y z
N MET A 1 -11.93 68.45 -56.77
CA MET A 1 -10.74 67.58 -56.93
C MET A 1 -9.71 68.05 -55.91
N LEU A 2 -9.15 67.29 -54.97
CA LEU A 2 -9.11 65.86 -54.62
C LEU A 2 -8.88 65.78 -53.09
N LEU A 3 -9.34 64.69 -52.45
CA LEU A 3 -9.14 64.36 -51.03
C LEU A 3 -7.67 64.04 -50.71
N PRO A 4 -7.24 64.12 -49.44
CA PRO A 4 -6.23 63.22 -48.90
C PRO A 4 -6.87 62.16 -48.00
N SER A 5 -6.66 60.91 -48.36
CA SER A 5 -6.97 59.70 -47.60
C SER A 5 -5.92 59.46 -46.51
N SER A 6 -6.35 59.41 -45.26
CA SER A 6 -5.56 58.99 -44.10
C SER A 6 -5.58 57.45 -43.96
N ILE A 7 -4.41 56.83 -44.07
CA ILE A 7 -4.21 55.40 -43.76
C ILE A 7 -3.92 55.30 -42.26
N SER A 8 -4.79 54.61 -41.54
CA SER A 8 -4.75 54.40 -40.11
C SER A 8 -3.57 53.51 -39.69
N ALA A 9 -2.78 53.97 -38.73
CA ALA A 9 -1.79 53.15 -38.04
C ALA A 9 -2.51 52.10 -37.18
N GLN A 10 -2.26 50.81 -37.43
CA GLN A 10 -2.68 49.75 -36.52
C GLN A 10 -1.83 49.80 -35.25
N VAL A 11 -2.45 50.21 -34.15
CA VAL A 11 -1.87 50.12 -32.81
C VAL A 11 -1.95 48.67 -32.33
N ASN A 12 -0.80 48.02 -32.17
CA ASN A 12 -0.70 46.76 -31.44
C ASN A 12 -1.17 46.97 -30.00
N ALA A 13 -2.37 46.49 -29.69
CA ALA A 13 -2.89 46.45 -28.33
C ALA A 13 -2.19 45.32 -27.56
N ASN A 14 -1.08 45.66 -26.88
CA ASN A 14 -0.53 44.85 -25.81
C ASN A 14 -1.60 44.71 -24.72
N ARG A 15 -2.36 43.61 -24.74
CA ARG A 15 -3.32 43.24 -23.70
C ARG A 15 -2.57 42.78 -22.46
N GLY A 16 -2.05 43.75 -21.70
CA GLY A 16 -1.65 43.50 -20.31
C GLY A 16 -2.89 43.06 -19.53
N TRP A 17 -2.80 41.92 -18.85
CA TRP A 17 -3.89 41.44 -17.99
C TRP A 17 -4.14 42.47 -16.89
N SER A 18 -5.41 42.80 -16.65
CA SER A 18 -5.75 43.72 -15.57
C SER A 18 -5.40 43.08 -14.23
N LEU A 19 -4.94 43.88 -13.27
CA LEU A 19 -4.72 43.43 -11.90
C LEU A 19 -6.00 42.82 -11.30
N ILE A 20 -7.17 43.30 -11.74
CA ILE A 20 -8.47 42.75 -11.37
C ILE A 20 -8.68 41.32 -11.90
N ASP A 21 -8.18 41.00 -13.10
CA ASP A 21 -8.34 39.68 -13.72
C ASP A 21 -7.49 38.66 -12.97
N ILE A 22 -6.26 39.02 -12.58
CA ILE A 22 -5.40 38.16 -11.78
C ILE A 22 -6.02 37.89 -10.41
N LEU A 23 -6.58 38.92 -9.75
CA LEU A 23 -7.26 38.77 -8.47
C LEU A 23 -8.53 37.90 -8.59
N ALA A 24 -9.29 38.04 -9.68
CA ALA A 24 -10.47 37.22 -9.95
C ALA A 24 -10.10 35.74 -10.15
N VAL A 25 -9.06 35.45 -10.95
CA VAL A 25 -8.55 34.08 -11.15
C VAL A 25 -8.04 33.50 -9.82
N LEU A 26 -7.29 34.27 -9.03
CA LEU A 26 -6.79 33.85 -7.73
C LEU A 26 -7.94 33.49 -6.78
N ALA A 27 -8.98 34.32 -6.72
CA ALA A 27 -10.16 34.06 -5.90
C ALA A 27 -10.85 32.75 -6.31
N ILE A 28 -11.03 32.50 -7.61
CA ILE A 28 -11.62 31.27 -8.13
C ILE A 28 -10.75 30.04 -7.80
N VAL A 29 -9.42 30.15 -7.92
CA VAL A 29 -8.48 29.07 -7.57
C VAL A 29 -8.53 28.76 -6.07
N LEU A 30 -8.57 29.79 -5.22
CA LEU A 30 -8.66 29.61 -3.76
C LEU A 30 -10.00 29.00 -3.33
N LEU A 31 -11.11 29.38 -3.98
CA LEU A 31 -12.43 28.79 -3.75
C LEU A 31 -12.48 27.32 -4.19
N SER A 32 -11.99 27.02 -5.39
CA SER A 32 -12.02 25.66 -5.96
C SER A 32 -11.04 24.71 -5.27
N GLY A 33 -9.86 25.19 -4.86
CA GLY A 33 -8.86 24.39 -4.16
C GLY A 33 -9.39 23.76 -2.87
N LYS A 34 -10.20 24.50 -2.09
CA LYS A 34 -10.75 24.01 -0.81
C LYS A 34 -11.70 22.82 -0.96
N LEU A 35 -12.36 22.66 -2.11
CA LEU A 35 -13.24 21.53 -2.37
C LEU A 35 -12.49 20.26 -2.80
N LEU A 36 -11.32 20.42 -3.44
CA LEU A 36 -10.57 19.32 -4.04
C LEU A 36 -9.53 18.70 -3.11
N LEU A 37 -8.96 19.50 -2.20
CA LEU A 37 -7.93 19.09 -1.24
C LEU A 37 -8.31 17.90 -0.33
N PRO A 38 -9.47 17.87 0.35
CA PRO A 38 -9.78 16.78 1.28
C PRO A 38 -9.97 15.43 0.56
N ASN A 39 -10.56 15.45 -0.64
CA ASN A 39 -10.76 14.25 -1.44
C ASN A 39 -9.43 13.67 -1.97
N TRP A 40 -8.44 14.53 -2.22
CA TRP A 40 -7.11 14.10 -2.67
C TRP A 40 -6.35 13.32 -1.61
N ALA A 41 -6.33 13.81 -0.36
CA ALA A 41 -5.66 13.12 0.74
C ALA A 41 -6.28 11.73 1.01
N GLN A 42 -7.60 11.64 0.97
CA GLN A 42 -8.32 10.36 1.10
C GLN A 42 -8.01 9.42 -0.06
N GLY A 43 -8.05 9.92 -1.30
CA GLY A 43 -7.71 9.13 -2.50
C GLY A 43 -6.29 8.57 -2.46
N LEU A 44 -5.32 9.38 -2.00
CA LEU A 44 -3.93 8.95 -1.87
C LEU A 44 -3.78 7.83 -0.84
N SER A 45 -4.41 7.95 0.33
CA SER A 45 -4.36 6.90 1.36
C SER A 45 -5.02 5.59 0.91
N GLN A 46 -6.10 5.66 0.12
CA GLN A 46 -6.73 4.47 -0.48
C GLN A 46 -5.83 3.82 -1.53
N ALA A 47 -5.14 4.62 -2.35
CA ALA A 47 -4.17 4.12 -3.31
C ALA A 47 -3.00 3.40 -2.61
N HIS A 48 -2.47 3.98 -1.53
CA HIS A 48 -1.43 3.34 -0.73
C HIS A 48 -1.91 2.04 -0.08
N LEU A 49 -3.11 2.03 0.50
CA LEU A 49 -3.70 0.81 1.06
C LEU A 49 -3.86 -0.29 0.00
N LEU A 50 -4.34 0.05 -1.20
CA LEU A 50 -4.46 -0.91 -2.30
C LEU A 50 -3.10 -1.46 -2.73
N GLN A 51 -2.09 -0.60 -2.86
CA GLN A 51 -0.72 -0.99 -3.20
C GLN A 51 -0.14 -1.95 -2.14
N GLN A 52 -0.27 -1.62 -0.87
CA GLN A 52 0.21 -2.45 0.24
C GLN A 52 -0.51 -3.80 0.28
N HIS A 53 -1.83 -3.81 0.05
CA HIS A 53 -2.62 -5.03 -0.04
C HIS A 53 -2.16 -5.94 -1.20
N GLN A 54 -1.95 -5.38 -2.39
CA GLN A 54 -1.46 -6.15 -3.54
C GLN A 54 -0.05 -6.69 -3.31
N SER A 55 0.85 -5.87 -2.77
CA SER A 55 2.22 -6.28 -2.44
C SER A 55 2.22 -7.41 -1.40
N PHE A 56 1.36 -7.33 -0.38
CA PHE A 56 1.21 -8.38 0.62
C PHE A 56 0.69 -9.71 0.02
N LEU A 57 -0.32 -9.65 -0.87
CA LEU A 57 -0.81 -10.84 -1.57
C LEU A 57 0.28 -11.48 -2.44
N LEU A 58 1.09 -10.66 -3.11
CA LEU A 58 2.24 -11.12 -3.89
C LEU A 58 3.25 -11.83 -3.00
N HIS A 59 3.59 -11.25 -1.84
CA HIS A 59 4.53 -11.85 -0.90
C HIS A 59 4.03 -13.22 -0.39
N LEU A 60 2.75 -13.34 0.00
CA LEU A 60 2.18 -14.62 0.41
C LEU A 60 2.25 -15.68 -0.70
N ARG A 61 1.97 -15.30 -1.95
CA ARG A 61 2.08 -16.20 -3.11
C ARG A 61 3.52 -16.60 -3.37
N GLN A 62 4.46 -15.66 -3.30
CA GLN A 62 5.87 -15.92 -3.48
C GLN A 62 6.40 -16.90 -2.43
N ALA A 63 6.02 -16.74 -1.17
CA ALA A 63 6.45 -17.67 -0.12
C ALA A 63 5.87 -19.08 -0.32
N ARG A 64 4.60 -19.19 -0.73
CA ARG A 64 4.01 -20.49 -1.11
C ARG A 64 4.75 -21.14 -2.28
N VAL A 65 5.03 -20.38 -3.33
CA VAL A 65 5.77 -20.87 -4.51
C VAL A 65 7.19 -21.25 -4.10
N ALA A 66 7.85 -20.46 -3.26
CA ALA A 66 9.18 -20.77 -2.74
C ALA A 66 9.17 -22.10 -1.96
N ALA A 67 8.19 -22.34 -1.09
CA ALA A 67 8.07 -23.62 -0.39
C ALA A 67 8.00 -24.81 -1.35
N GLN A 68 7.22 -24.67 -2.42
CA GLN A 68 7.11 -25.69 -3.47
C GLN A 68 8.38 -25.83 -4.30
N SER A 69 9.04 -24.73 -4.67
CA SER A 69 10.26 -24.75 -5.48
C SER A 69 11.46 -25.32 -4.72
N TYR A 70 11.60 -24.98 -3.44
CA TYR A 70 12.68 -25.48 -2.59
C TYR A 70 12.35 -26.84 -1.96
N GLN A 71 11.13 -27.35 -2.11
CA GLN A 71 10.65 -28.57 -1.43
C GLN A 71 10.88 -28.53 0.09
N GLN A 72 10.74 -27.34 0.67
CA GLN A 72 11.01 -27.05 2.08
C GLN A 72 9.89 -26.21 2.67
N SER A 73 9.82 -26.12 4.01
CA SER A 73 8.82 -25.28 4.66
C SER A 73 9.29 -23.82 4.64
N VAL A 74 8.37 -22.90 4.36
CA VAL A 74 8.63 -21.46 4.34
C VAL A 74 7.73 -20.79 5.35
N SER A 75 8.33 -20.10 6.31
CA SER A 75 7.61 -19.34 7.34
C SER A 75 7.57 -17.86 7.00
N LEU A 76 6.42 -17.24 7.23
CA LEU A 76 6.22 -15.79 7.14
C LEU A 76 5.74 -15.21 8.45
N CYS A 77 6.16 -13.99 8.74
CA CYS A 77 5.90 -13.29 9.99
C CYS A 77 6.16 -11.80 9.82
N GLY A 78 5.82 -11.01 10.85
CA GLY A 78 5.99 -9.55 10.84
C GLY A 78 4.72 -8.74 11.06
N TRP A 79 3.67 -9.37 11.61
CA TRP A 79 2.47 -8.67 12.07
C TRP A 79 2.52 -8.38 13.57
N LEU A 80 1.74 -7.38 13.99
CA LEU A 80 1.81 -6.69 15.29
C LEU A 80 1.56 -7.57 16.53
N VAL A 81 1.06 -8.81 16.40
CA VAL A 81 0.60 -9.59 17.55
C VAL A 81 1.41 -10.89 17.70
N ALA A 82 2.38 -10.78 18.61
CA ALA A 82 2.95 -11.80 19.50
C ALA A 82 3.79 -12.92 18.85
N THR A 83 4.99 -12.54 18.38
CA THR A 83 6.31 -13.23 18.26
C THR A 83 6.36 -14.77 18.27
N PRO A 84 7.14 -15.45 17.38
CA PRO A 84 8.47 -15.01 16.95
C PRO A 84 8.72 -14.97 15.43
N CYS A 85 9.79 -14.23 15.11
CA CYS A 85 10.70 -14.37 13.97
C CYS A 85 11.87 -13.43 14.25
N THR A 86 12.86 -13.86 15.03
CA THR A 86 13.60 -12.88 15.85
C THR A 86 14.85 -12.32 15.16
N ASN A 87 14.63 -11.23 14.41
CA ASN A 87 15.52 -10.09 14.09
C ASN A 87 14.77 -9.19 13.08
N LEU A 88 13.50 -8.91 13.35
CA LEU A 88 12.80 -7.84 12.63
C LEU A 88 13.22 -6.51 13.26
N ASP A 89 13.57 -5.56 12.41
CA ASP A 89 13.97 -4.24 12.86
C ASP A 89 12.78 -3.54 13.52
N ALA A 90 12.77 -3.44 14.85
CA ALA A 90 11.65 -2.87 15.60
C ALA A 90 11.34 -1.41 15.23
N SER A 91 12.27 -0.75 14.53
CA SER A 91 12.11 0.62 14.04
C SER A 91 11.10 0.75 12.90
N GLN A 92 10.85 -0.31 12.11
CA GLN A 92 9.89 -0.28 11.00
C GLN A 92 9.08 -1.58 10.89
N PRO A 93 7.75 -1.50 10.70
CA PRO A 93 6.96 -2.69 10.48
C PRO A 93 7.40 -3.33 9.15
N GLU A 94 7.86 -4.57 9.20
CA GLU A 94 8.28 -5.33 8.03
C GLU A 94 7.72 -6.75 8.09
N ILE A 95 7.57 -7.37 6.93
CA ILE A 95 7.21 -8.78 6.78
C ILE A 95 8.40 -9.48 6.16
N ILE A 96 8.74 -10.65 6.67
CA ILE A 96 9.78 -11.50 6.11
C ILE A 96 9.24 -12.89 5.81
N SER A 97 9.88 -13.55 4.86
CA SER A 97 9.72 -14.97 4.58
C SER A 97 11.09 -15.63 4.47
N PHE A 98 11.24 -16.83 5.04
CA PHE A 98 12.50 -17.58 5.07
C PHE A 98 12.27 -19.08 4.97
N LEU A 99 13.29 -19.81 4.52
CA LEU A 99 13.30 -21.27 4.52
C LEU A 99 13.44 -21.74 5.97
N ASP A 100 12.37 -22.30 6.51
CA ASP A 100 12.25 -22.76 7.89
C ASP A 100 12.40 -24.29 7.90
N ILE A 101 13.66 -24.75 7.99
CA ILE A 101 14.00 -26.17 7.84
C ILE A 101 13.59 -26.95 9.09
N ASN A 102 13.73 -26.33 10.26
CA ASN A 102 13.47 -26.95 11.55
C ASN A 102 11.98 -26.84 11.98
N ARG A 103 11.20 -26.01 11.28
CA ARG A 103 9.77 -25.73 11.48
C ARG A 103 9.44 -25.07 12.82
N ASP A 104 10.35 -24.28 13.36
CA ASP A 104 10.15 -23.58 14.64
C ASP A 104 9.46 -22.21 14.47
N GLY A 105 9.35 -21.69 13.23
CA GLY A 105 8.79 -20.38 12.95
C GLY A 105 9.68 -19.23 13.45
N VAL A 106 10.95 -19.48 13.72
CA VAL A 106 11.93 -18.51 14.23
C VAL A 106 13.07 -18.39 13.24
N ARG A 107 13.25 -17.21 12.65
CA ARG A 107 14.36 -16.99 11.74
C ARG A 107 15.72 -17.18 12.45
N GLN A 108 16.50 -18.13 11.97
CA GLN A 108 17.89 -18.37 12.37
C GLN A 108 18.88 -17.74 11.35
N VAL A 109 20.16 -17.62 11.71
CA VAL A 109 21.17 -16.92 10.88
C VAL A 109 21.56 -17.74 9.65
N ASP A 110 21.54 -19.06 9.76
CA ASP A 110 21.81 -20.03 8.71
C ASP A 110 20.62 -20.25 7.76
N GLU A 111 19.43 -19.79 8.16
CA GLU A 111 18.23 -19.88 7.33
C GLU A 111 18.22 -18.83 6.22
N LYS A 112 17.91 -19.30 5.00
CA LYS A 112 17.85 -18.45 3.82
C LYS A 112 16.62 -17.55 3.89
N LEU A 113 16.85 -16.24 3.89
CA LEU A 113 15.81 -15.25 3.66
C LEU A 113 15.31 -15.36 2.21
N VAL A 114 14.01 -15.60 2.03
CA VAL A 114 13.35 -15.70 0.73
C VAL A 114 12.96 -14.31 0.25
N HIS A 115 12.28 -13.55 1.10
CA HIS A 115 11.84 -12.20 0.78
C HIS A 115 11.67 -11.35 2.04
N ARG A 116 11.83 -10.04 1.88
CA ARG A 116 11.59 -9.02 2.91
C ARG A 116 10.82 -7.87 2.28
N GLN A 117 9.77 -7.43 2.96
CA GLN A 117 8.91 -6.35 2.52
C GLN A 117 8.67 -5.39 3.67
N SER A 118 9.05 -4.13 3.50
CA SER A 118 8.68 -3.07 4.44
C SER A 118 7.19 -2.73 4.32
N LEU A 119 6.53 -2.57 5.46
CA LEU A 119 5.17 -2.06 5.54
C LEU A 119 5.21 -0.56 5.83
N HIS A 120 4.18 0.13 5.37
CA HIS A 120 4.01 1.54 5.72
C HIS A 120 3.65 1.67 7.21
N ALA A 121 4.21 2.66 7.91
CA ALA A 121 3.96 2.88 9.34
C ALA A 121 2.48 3.09 9.69
N SER A 122 1.71 3.68 8.78
CA SER A 122 0.25 3.89 8.93
C SER A 122 -0.60 2.64 8.66
N LEU A 123 0.00 1.52 8.27
CA LEU A 123 -0.68 0.26 8.00
C LEU A 123 -0.68 -0.62 9.26
N SER A 124 -1.86 -0.98 9.72
CA SER A 124 -2.05 -2.02 10.73
C SER A 124 -2.30 -3.36 10.04
N LEU A 125 -1.42 -4.33 10.31
CA LEU A 125 -1.55 -5.71 9.85
C LEU A 125 -1.71 -6.61 11.08
N VAL A 126 -2.87 -7.26 11.19
CA VAL A 126 -3.19 -8.16 12.30
C VAL A 126 -3.62 -9.51 11.75
N PHE A 127 -2.96 -10.57 12.19
CA PHE A 127 -3.39 -11.94 11.93
C PHE A 127 -4.18 -12.49 13.11
N ASN A 128 -5.22 -13.28 12.84
CA ASN A 128 -6.06 -13.86 13.89
C ASN A 128 -5.52 -15.19 14.45
N ARG A 129 -4.40 -15.72 13.92
CA ARG A 129 -3.91 -17.07 14.24
C ARG A 129 -2.39 -17.11 14.43
N GLY A 130 -1.93 -16.77 15.63
CA GLY A 130 -0.51 -16.90 16.00
C GLY A 130 0.42 -15.87 15.33
N ALA A 131 1.72 -16.10 15.48
CA ALA A 131 2.79 -15.14 15.14
C ALA A 131 3.35 -15.28 13.72
N TYR A 132 3.19 -16.46 13.12
CA TYR A 132 3.71 -16.80 11.81
C TYR A 132 2.74 -17.71 11.05
N VAL A 133 2.94 -17.80 9.74
CA VAL A 133 2.25 -18.75 8.85
C VAL A 133 3.31 -19.51 8.10
N GLN A 134 3.19 -20.84 8.10
CA GLN A 134 4.14 -21.72 7.42
C GLN A 134 3.45 -22.38 6.24
N PHE A 135 4.09 -22.32 5.07
CA PHE A 135 3.73 -23.12 3.91
C PHE A 135 4.65 -24.33 3.83
N SER A 136 4.09 -25.53 3.64
CA SER A 136 4.90 -26.74 3.42
C SER A 136 5.37 -26.84 1.96
N ALA A 137 6.18 -27.87 1.67
CA ALA A 137 6.59 -28.23 0.31
C ALA A 137 5.41 -28.48 -0.67
N ALA A 138 4.23 -28.85 -0.16
CA ALA A 138 3.01 -28.99 -0.97
C ALA A 138 2.29 -27.65 -1.22
N GLY A 139 2.69 -26.58 -0.51
CA GLY A 139 2.06 -25.27 -0.53
C GLY A 139 0.77 -25.17 0.29
N ASN A 140 0.50 -26.15 1.14
CA ASN A 140 -0.56 -26.10 2.15
C ASN A 140 -0.04 -25.44 3.44
N THR A 141 -0.94 -25.05 4.35
CA THR A 141 -0.58 -24.43 5.63
C THR A 141 -1.44 -24.98 6.76
N GLY A 142 -0.85 -25.18 7.93
CA GLY A 142 -1.58 -25.51 9.16
C GLY A 142 -2.26 -24.28 9.78
N GLN A 143 -1.78 -23.08 9.46
CA GLN A 143 -2.19 -21.82 10.07
C GLN A 143 -3.28 -21.14 9.22
N SER A 144 -4.41 -21.83 9.04
CA SER A 144 -5.57 -21.26 8.34
C SER A 144 -6.17 -20.11 9.15
N GLY A 145 -6.32 -18.95 8.54
CA GLY A 145 -6.70 -17.74 9.25
C GLY A 145 -6.98 -16.58 8.32
N SER A 146 -7.05 -15.39 8.89
CA SER A 146 -7.26 -14.16 8.15
C SER A 146 -6.42 -13.01 8.70
N TRP A 147 -5.73 -12.31 7.80
CA TRP A 147 -5.13 -11.02 8.08
C TRP A 147 -6.14 -9.91 7.84
N ARG A 148 -6.13 -8.92 8.72
CA ARG A 148 -6.79 -7.63 8.50
C ARG A 148 -5.72 -6.57 8.24
N LEU A 149 -5.89 -5.86 7.12
CA LEU A 149 -5.07 -4.75 6.66
C LEU A 149 -5.91 -3.49 6.77
N CYS A 150 -5.53 -2.61 7.69
CA CYS A 150 -6.22 -1.35 7.94
C CYS A 150 -5.25 -0.18 7.81
N TRP A 151 -5.68 0.88 7.13
CA TRP A 151 -4.91 2.12 7.06
C TRP A 151 -5.43 3.09 8.12
N HIS A 152 -4.53 3.73 8.86
CA HIS A 152 -4.92 4.69 9.90
C HIS A 152 -5.74 5.84 9.32
N GLY A 153 -6.91 6.11 9.90
CA GLY A 153 -7.86 7.12 9.42
C GLY A 153 -8.72 6.71 8.23
N GLN A 154 -8.65 5.45 7.77
CA GLN A 154 -9.58 4.91 6.76
C GLN A 154 -10.61 3.97 7.40
N PRO A 155 -11.91 4.15 7.12
CA PRO A 155 -12.97 3.30 7.68
C PRO A 155 -13.04 1.92 7.03
N ALA A 156 -12.37 1.73 5.89
CA ALA A 156 -12.37 0.48 5.13
C ALA A 156 -10.94 -0.03 4.93
N GLY A 157 -10.82 -1.35 4.93
CA GLY A 157 -9.59 -2.09 4.75
C GLY A 157 -9.79 -3.36 3.93
N TYR A 158 -8.78 -4.23 3.99
CA TYR A 158 -8.82 -5.53 3.34
C TYR A 158 -8.66 -6.64 4.37
N LYS A 159 -9.43 -7.71 4.21
CA LYS A 159 -9.22 -8.96 4.91
C LYS A 159 -8.73 -10.00 3.91
N VAL A 160 -7.58 -10.58 4.20
CA VAL A 160 -6.98 -11.65 3.41
C VAL A 160 -7.13 -12.94 4.18
N VAL A 161 -7.83 -13.93 3.61
CA VAL A 161 -8.05 -15.24 4.21
C VAL A 161 -7.12 -16.26 3.57
N VAL A 162 -6.39 -17.02 4.38
CA VAL A 162 -5.67 -18.22 3.97
C VAL A 162 -6.39 -19.46 4.46
N SER A 163 -6.62 -20.39 3.54
CA SER A 163 -7.18 -21.71 3.82
C SER A 163 -6.08 -22.74 4.02
N SER A 164 -6.43 -23.93 4.52
CA SER A 164 -5.47 -25.00 4.78
C SER A 164 -4.76 -25.48 3.52
N SER A 165 -5.39 -25.38 2.35
CA SER A 165 -4.77 -25.67 1.06
C SER A 165 -3.79 -24.59 0.58
N GLY A 166 -3.57 -23.54 1.39
CA GLY A 166 -2.78 -22.36 1.07
C GLY A 166 -3.46 -21.41 0.09
N ALA A 167 -4.72 -21.62 -0.28
CA ALA A 167 -5.43 -20.71 -1.16
C ALA A 167 -5.74 -19.39 -0.45
N LEU A 168 -5.51 -18.29 -1.15
CA LEU A 168 -5.67 -16.92 -0.66
C LEU A 168 -6.92 -16.28 -1.26
N ARG A 169 -7.73 -15.66 -0.41
CA ARG A 169 -8.90 -14.86 -0.81
C ARG A 169 -8.82 -13.49 -0.17
N SER A 170 -9.29 -12.46 -0.85
CA SER A 170 -9.33 -11.09 -0.32
C SER A 170 -10.74 -10.54 -0.41
N GLU A 171 -11.15 -9.84 0.64
CA GLU A 171 -12.43 -9.17 0.75
C GLU A 171 -12.25 -7.78 1.38
N LYS A 172 -13.08 -6.81 0.99
CA LYS A 172 -13.12 -5.51 1.67
C LYS A 172 -13.83 -5.66 3.00
N VAL A 173 -13.32 -5.01 4.04
CA VAL A 173 -13.90 -5.05 5.39
C VAL A 173 -13.89 -3.67 6.03
N ALA A 174 -14.74 -3.47 7.03
CA ALA A 174 -14.66 -2.29 7.87
C ALA A 174 -13.43 -2.38 8.78
N CYS A 175 -12.76 -1.25 8.96
CA CYS A 175 -11.71 -1.06 9.95
C CYS A 175 -12.28 -0.26 11.12
N HIS A 176 -12.28 -0.86 12.30
CA HIS A 176 -12.53 -0.15 13.54
C HIS A 176 -11.19 0.41 14.00
N GLY A 177 -11.07 1.74 13.94
CA GLY A 177 -9.90 2.48 14.43
C GLY A 177 -9.79 2.42 15.94
#